data_AF-A0A6A6N614-F1
#
_entry.id   AF-A0A6A6N614-F1
#
_cell.length_a   1.000
_cell.length_b   1.000
_cell.length_c   1.000
_cell.angle_alpha   90.00
_cell.angle_beta   90.00
_cell.angle_gamma   90.00
#
_symmetry.space_group_name_H-M   'P 1'
#
loop_
_entity.id
_entity.type
_entity.pdbx_description
1 polymer ?
#
loop_
_entity_poly.entity_id
_entity_poly.type
_entity_poly.pdbx_seq_one_letter_code
_entity_poly.pdbx_strand_id
1 'polypeptide(L)'
;MKVASNTNGGAFEMGKAKIPEPKSFGGKLKMVPMYLANDAKLWWRTKVEQSISGQCSIVTWDDFKKALKAQFYPENVAYNARCKLAELQHAGSIREYVRSFTALMLDIKDMSEADRLFNFQKGLKPWARNELVNGE
;
A
#
# COMPACT_ATOMS: atom_id res chain seq x y z
N MET A 1 -46.05 20.10 29.31
CA MET A 1 -45.30 20.76 28.22
C MET A 1 -43.88 20.25 28.22
N LYS A 2 -43.42 19.73 27.09
CA LYS A 2 -42.09 19.13 26.89
C LYS A 2 -41.15 20.27 26.49
N VAL A 3 -40.05 20.49 27.19
CA VAL A 3 -39.00 21.44 26.75
C VAL A 3 -37.67 20.73 26.71
N ALA A 4 -37.07 20.85 25.52
CA ALA A 4 -35.95 20.10 25.01
C ALA A 4 -34.63 20.46 25.69
N SER A 5 -33.83 19.44 25.98
CA SER A 5 -32.41 19.58 26.25
C SER A 5 -31.68 19.74 24.91
N ASN A 6 -31.19 20.94 24.64
CA ASN A 6 -30.25 21.22 23.56
C ASN A 6 -28.89 21.59 24.19
N THR A 7 -27.87 20.78 23.93
CA THR A 7 -26.48 21.14 24.24
C THR A 7 -25.66 21.12 22.96
N ASN A 8 -25.24 22.33 22.63
CA ASN A 8 -24.30 22.77 21.60
C ASN A 8 -23.08 21.87 21.41
N GLY A 9 -22.60 21.79 20.16
CA GLY A 9 -21.32 21.17 19.83
C GLY A 9 -20.76 21.60 18.47
N GLY A 10 -20.04 22.74 18.46
CA GLY A 10 -18.80 22.94 17.70
C GLY A 10 -18.85 23.08 16.18
N ALA A 11 -18.75 24.32 15.69
CA ALA A 11 -18.34 24.62 14.33
C ALA A 11 -16.85 24.32 14.13
N PHE A 12 -16.49 23.59 13.06
CA PHE A 12 -15.10 23.50 12.59
C PHE A 12 -14.85 24.59 11.55
N GLU A 13 -14.21 25.69 11.96
CA GLU A 13 -13.70 26.70 11.03
C GLU A 13 -12.25 26.40 10.63
N MET A 14 -11.99 26.19 9.35
CA MET A 14 -10.66 26.20 8.73
C MET A 14 -10.75 26.74 7.30
N GLY A 15 -10.49 28.05 7.12
CA GLY A 15 -10.33 28.70 5.80
C GLY A 15 -11.64 28.96 5.04
N LYS A 16 -11.68 30.04 4.24
CA LYS A 16 -12.90 30.72 3.73
C LYS A 16 -13.74 29.98 2.67
N ALA A 17 -13.96 28.68 2.81
CA ALA A 17 -15.00 27.97 2.05
C ALA A 17 -15.72 26.99 2.97
N LYS A 18 -17.00 27.28 3.24
CA LYS A 18 -17.90 26.40 4.00
C LYS A 18 -18.27 25.22 3.08
N ILE A 19 -17.44 24.19 3.07
CA ILE A 19 -17.66 22.96 2.30
C ILE A 19 -18.90 22.27 2.90
N PRO A 20 -19.95 21.96 2.11
CA PRO A 20 -21.12 21.24 2.61
C PRO A 20 -20.68 19.91 3.23
N GLU A 21 -21.19 19.59 4.43
CA GLU A 21 -20.93 18.30 5.04
C GLU A 21 -21.38 17.18 4.10
N PRO A 22 -20.50 16.23 3.73
CA PRO A 22 -20.87 15.05 2.98
C PRO A 22 -21.97 14.31 3.72
N LYS A 23 -22.95 13.79 2.98
CA LYS A 23 -24.07 12.99 3.51
C LYS A 23 -23.53 11.89 4.43
N SER A 24 -23.58 12.17 5.75
CA SER A 24 -23.21 11.34 6.89
C SER A 24 -22.19 10.21 6.62
N PHE A 25 -20.91 10.53 6.65
CA PHE A 25 -19.88 9.53 6.93
C PHE A 25 -20.15 8.88 8.30
N GLY A 26 -20.28 7.55 8.37
CA GLY A 26 -20.42 6.83 9.63
C GLY A 26 -19.25 7.12 10.59
N GLY A 27 -19.46 6.99 11.91
CA GLY A 27 -18.58 7.55 12.96
C GLY A 27 -17.07 7.34 12.80
N LYS A 28 -16.61 6.18 12.26
CA LYS A 28 -15.18 5.92 12.01
C LYS A 28 -14.58 6.80 10.92
N LEU A 29 -15.33 7.10 9.86
CA LEU A 29 -14.87 7.92 8.74
C LEU A 29 -14.73 9.40 9.13
N LYS A 30 -15.50 9.87 10.11
CA LYS A 30 -15.36 11.24 10.67
C LYS A 30 -14.01 11.46 11.36
N MET A 31 -13.41 10.40 11.89
CA MET A 31 -12.12 10.45 12.59
C MET A 31 -10.91 10.28 11.67
N VAL A 32 -11.09 9.82 10.43
CA VAL A 32 -10.02 9.58 9.45
C VAL A 32 -9.07 10.77 9.29
N PRO A 33 -9.53 12.03 9.14
CA PRO A 33 -8.63 13.17 8.97
C PRO A 33 -7.67 13.42 10.15
N MET A 34 -7.97 12.86 11.33
CA MET A 34 -7.13 12.96 12.53
C MET A 34 -5.96 11.96 12.50
N TYR A 35 -6.11 10.85 11.77
CA TYR A 35 -5.11 9.78 11.68
C TYR A 35 -4.32 9.80 10.37
N LEU A 36 -4.67 10.66 9.42
CA LEU A 36 -3.93 10.87 8.18
C LEU A 36 -3.03 12.11 8.29
N ALA A 37 -1.85 12.03 7.67
CA ALA A 37 -0.90 13.13 7.58
C ALA A 37 -0.50 13.39 6.13
N ASN A 38 0.02 14.60 5.86
CA ASN A 38 0.61 14.99 4.58
C ASN A 38 -0.26 14.61 3.37
N ASP A 39 0.29 13.88 2.40
CA ASP A 39 -0.35 13.51 1.14
C ASP A 39 -1.60 12.63 1.34
N ALA A 40 -1.62 11.78 2.36
CA ALA A 40 -2.79 10.96 2.69
C ALA A 40 -3.95 11.83 3.17
N LYS A 41 -3.67 12.90 3.92
CA LYS A 41 -4.69 13.85 4.37
C LYS A 41 -5.22 14.69 3.22
N LEU A 42 -4.34 15.12 2.30
CA LEU A 42 -4.72 15.84 1.10
C LEU A 42 -5.59 14.98 0.18
N TRP A 43 -5.16 13.74 -0.10
CA TRP A 43 -5.94 12.77 -0.86
C TRP A 43 -7.33 12.54 -0.25
N TRP A 44 -7.41 12.41 1.08
CA TRP A 44 -8.69 12.22 1.75
C TRP A 44 -9.61 13.44 1.55
N ARG A 45 -9.08 14.68 1.65
CA ARG A 45 -9.85 15.90 1.33
C ARG A 45 -10.38 15.89 -0.10
N THR A 46 -9.54 15.54 -1.07
CA THR A 46 -9.94 15.41 -2.48
C THR A 46 -11.03 14.35 -2.66
N LYS A 47 -10.95 13.21 -1.96
CA LYS A 47 -11.99 12.17 -2.01
C LYS A 47 -13.31 12.60 -1.37
N VAL A 48 -13.24 13.39 -0.31
CA VAL A 48 -14.42 14.00 0.32
C VAL A 48 -15.11 14.96 -0.66
N GLU A 49 -14.35 15.81 -1.35
CA GLU A 49 -14.88 16.74 -2.35
C GLU A 49 -15.47 16.01 -3.57
N GLN A 50 -14.77 14.98 -4.07
CA GLN A 50 -15.27 14.09 -5.13
C GLN A 50 -16.56 13.36 -4.71
N SER A 51 -16.74 13.09 -3.41
CA SER A 51 -17.97 12.49 -2.88
C SER A 51 -19.15 13.47 -2.90
N ILE A 52 -18.90 14.73 -2.55
CA ILE A 52 -19.91 15.79 -2.59
C ILE A 52 -20.35 16.07 -4.03
N SER A 53 -19.41 16.07 -4.99
CA SER A 53 -19.69 16.29 -6.41
C SER A 53 -20.26 15.06 -7.14
N GLY A 54 -20.42 13.92 -6.44
CA GLY A 54 -20.95 12.68 -7.02
C GLY A 54 -19.97 11.90 -7.91
N GLN A 55 -18.69 12.30 -7.93
CA GLN A 55 -17.63 11.68 -8.74
C GLN A 55 -17.02 10.42 -8.09
N CYS A 56 -17.16 10.25 -6.78
CA CYS A 56 -16.80 9.01 -6.10
C CYS A 56 -17.73 8.74 -4.91
N SER A 57 -17.77 7.51 -4.40
CA SER A 57 -18.60 7.15 -3.24
C SER A 57 -17.76 6.34 -2.25
N ILE A 58 -17.31 6.98 -1.17
CA ILE A 58 -16.66 6.31 -0.03
C ILE A 58 -17.60 6.44 1.16
N VAL A 59 -18.62 5.58 1.24
CA VAL A 59 -19.68 5.70 2.26
C VAL A 59 -19.39 4.82 3.48
N THR A 60 -18.72 3.69 3.26
CA THR A 60 -18.40 2.73 4.32
C THR A 60 -16.92 2.73 4.70
N TRP A 61 -16.61 2.16 5.86
CA TRP A 61 -15.23 1.95 6.28
C TRP A 61 -14.47 1.00 5.34
N ASP A 62 -15.16 0.06 4.71
CA ASP A 62 -14.55 -0.88 3.76
C ASP A 62 -14.20 -0.19 2.43
N ASP A 63 -15.06 0.70 1.94
CA ASP A 63 -14.76 1.54 0.76
C ASP A 63 -13.53 2.41 1.01
N PHE A 64 -13.43 2.96 2.22
CA PHE A 64 -12.26 3.75 2.62
C PHE A 64 -10.99 2.91 2.62
N LYS A 65 -10.99 1.72 3.27
CA LYS A 65 -9.84 0.83 3.26
C LYS A 65 -9.44 0.43 1.83
N LYS A 66 -10.41 0.17 0.96
CA LYS A 66 -10.17 -0.19 -0.44
C LYS A 66 -9.56 0.97 -1.23
N ALA A 67 -10.10 2.16 -1.10
CA ALA A 67 -9.60 3.35 -1.78
C ALA A 67 -8.21 3.77 -1.25
N LEU A 68 -8.00 3.69 0.07
CA LEU A 68 -6.73 4.00 0.71
C LEU A 68 -5.65 3.02 0.24
N LYS A 69 -5.97 1.72 0.18
CA LYS A 69 -5.09 0.72 -0.41
C LYS A 69 -4.86 0.99 -1.90
N ALA A 70 -5.89 1.17 -2.71
CA ALA A 70 -5.68 1.44 -4.14
C ALA A 70 -4.79 2.68 -4.42
N GLN A 71 -4.88 3.71 -3.58
CA GLN A 71 -4.10 4.94 -3.73
C GLN A 71 -2.66 4.82 -3.21
N PHE A 72 -2.48 4.28 -2.00
CA PHE A 72 -1.20 4.29 -1.28
C PHE A 72 -0.58 2.91 -1.13
N TYR A 73 -1.27 1.89 -1.62
CA TYR A 73 -0.86 0.51 -1.67
C TYR A 73 -1.02 0.02 -3.12
N PRO A 74 -0.18 0.51 -4.05
CA PRO A 74 -0.07 -0.17 -5.33
C PRO A 74 0.36 -1.59 -4.98
N GLU A 75 -0.51 -2.55 -5.27
CA GLU A 75 -0.34 -3.98 -5.06
C GLU A 75 1.15 -4.35 -5.02
N ASN A 76 1.63 -4.79 -3.86
CA ASN A 76 3.06 -4.76 -3.54
C ASN A 76 3.85 -5.85 -4.27
N VAL A 77 3.77 -5.91 -5.59
CA VAL A 77 4.42 -6.93 -6.43
C VAL A 77 5.93 -6.88 -6.16
N ALA A 78 6.52 -5.69 -6.10
CA ALA A 78 7.93 -5.52 -5.80
C ALA A 78 8.31 -6.00 -4.37
N TYR A 79 7.60 -5.60 -3.31
CA TYR A 79 7.97 -6.08 -1.96
C TYR A 79 7.54 -7.52 -1.67
N ASN A 80 6.44 -8.02 -2.25
CA ASN A 80 6.12 -9.44 -2.20
C ASN A 80 7.19 -10.25 -2.92
N ALA A 81 7.69 -9.76 -4.06
CA ALA A 81 8.81 -10.36 -4.74
C ALA A 81 10.09 -10.30 -3.89
N ARG A 82 10.34 -9.20 -3.18
CA ARG A 82 11.49 -9.09 -2.24
C ARG A 82 11.35 -10.04 -1.04
N CYS A 83 10.16 -10.21 -0.47
CA CYS A 83 9.91 -11.20 0.58
C CYS A 83 10.16 -12.63 0.07
N LYS A 84 9.58 -13.00 -1.08
CA LYS A 84 9.80 -14.31 -1.72
C LYS A 84 11.27 -14.53 -2.09
N LEU A 85 11.96 -13.49 -2.53
CA LEU A 85 13.39 -13.54 -2.83
C LEU A 85 14.22 -13.83 -1.58
N ALA A 86 13.88 -13.20 -0.45
CA ALA A 86 14.57 -13.43 0.82
C ALA A 86 14.46 -14.89 1.30
N GLU A 87 13.35 -15.55 0.96
CA GLU A 87 13.06 -16.96 1.29
C GLU A 87 13.51 -17.94 0.19
N LEU A 88 13.93 -17.45 -0.98
CA LEU A 88 14.22 -18.29 -2.14
C LEU A 88 15.48 -19.14 -1.89
N GLN A 89 15.33 -20.46 -1.95
CA GLN A 89 16.41 -21.43 -1.81
C GLN A 89 16.37 -22.44 -2.96
N HIS A 90 17.54 -22.87 -3.42
CA HIS A 90 17.71 -23.93 -4.41
C HIS A 90 17.40 -25.27 -3.76
N ALA A 91 16.13 -25.65 -3.66
CA ALA A 91 15.71 -26.93 -3.08
C ALA A 91 15.70 -28.08 -4.11
N GLY A 92 15.14 -27.83 -5.30
CA GLY A 92 14.97 -28.78 -6.41
C GLY A 92 16.07 -28.72 -7.45
N SER A 93 15.67 -28.58 -8.73
CA SER A 93 16.61 -28.42 -9.84
C SER A 93 17.11 -26.99 -9.99
N ILE A 94 18.31 -26.82 -10.53
CA ILE A 94 18.85 -25.49 -10.85
C ILE A 94 17.95 -24.73 -11.83
N ARG A 95 17.31 -25.43 -12.77
CA ARG A 95 16.39 -24.85 -13.74
C ARG A 95 15.17 -24.22 -13.08
N GLU A 96 14.57 -24.87 -12.09
CA GLU A 96 13.44 -24.34 -11.33
C GLU A 96 13.85 -23.14 -10.46
N TYR A 97 15.04 -23.20 -9.87
CA TYR A 97 15.60 -22.09 -9.12
C TYR A 97 15.79 -20.86 -10.00
N VAL A 98 16.46 -21.01 -11.16
CA VAL A 98 16.66 -19.92 -12.13
C VAL A 98 15.32 -19.36 -12.60
N ARG A 99 14.36 -20.22 -12.96
CA ARG A 99 13.01 -19.79 -13.37
C ARG A 99 12.33 -18.94 -12.29
N SER A 100 12.39 -19.38 -11.03
CA SER A 100 11.75 -18.69 -9.91
C SER A 100 12.43 -17.36 -9.62
N PHE A 101 13.77 -17.34 -9.62
CA PHE A 101 14.56 -16.13 -9.45
C PHE A 101 14.26 -15.10 -10.56
N THR A 102 14.27 -15.51 -11.84
CA THR A 102 13.99 -14.63 -12.98
C THR A 102 12.58 -14.04 -12.90
N ALA A 103 11.57 -14.82 -12.50
CA ALA A 103 10.22 -14.31 -12.30
C ALA A 103 10.17 -13.19 -11.25
N LEU A 104 10.85 -13.37 -10.11
CA LEU A 104 10.93 -12.34 -9.06
C LEU A 104 11.67 -11.08 -9.52
N MET A 105 12.69 -11.23 -10.37
CA MET A 105 13.43 -10.08 -10.92
C MET A 105 12.60 -9.26 -11.91
N LEU A 106 11.60 -9.86 -12.57
CA LEU A 106 10.67 -9.11 -13.41
C LEU A 106 9.77 -8.20 -12.56
N ASP A 107 9.47 -8.61 -11.34
CA ASP A 107 8.64 -7.85 -10.41
C ASP A 107 9.44 -6.77 -9.66
N ILE A 108 10.76 -6.96 -9.50
CA ILE A 108 11.66 -6.02 -8.81
C ILE A 108 12.49 -5.24 -9.83
N LYS A 109 11.93 -4.12 -10.32
CA LYS A 109 12.58 -3.31 -11.37
C LYS A 109 13.80 -2.52 -10.92
N ASP A 110 13.93 -2.24 -9.62
CA ASP A 110 14.90 -1.31 -9.03
C ASP A 110 16.10 -2.01 -8.35
N MET A 111 16.25 -3.33 -8.46
CA MET A 111 17.39 -4.06 -7.90
C MET A 111 18.63 -3.98 -8.79
N SER A 112 19.78 -3.60 -8.21
CA SER A 112 21.08 -3.50 -8.90
C SER A 112 21.62 -4.86 -9.34
N GLU A 113 22.45 -4.93 -10.38
CA GLU A 113 23.03 -6.20 -10.85
C GLU A 113 23.87 -6.90 -9.77
N ALA A 114 24.63 -6.13 -8.98
CA ALA A 114 25.40 -6.66 -7.86
C ALA A 114 24.49 -7.30 -6.80
N ASP A 115 23.38 -6.65 -6.44
CA ASP A 115 22.40 -7.21 -5.50
C ASP A 115 21.71 -8.45 -6.07
N ARG A 116 21.41 -8.47 -7.38
CA ARG A 116 20.83 -9.65 -8.03
C ARG A 116 21.79 -10.82 -7.93
N LEU A 117 23.06 -10.63 -8.27
CA LEU A 117 24.09 -11.67 -8.18
C LEU A 117 24.24 -12.17 -6.74
N PHE A 118 24.32 -11.26 -5.77
CA PHE A 118 24.41 -11.61 -4.35
C PHE A 118 23.22 -12.46 -3.89
N ASN A 119 21.99 -12.04 -4.19
CA ASN A 119 20.78 -12.78 -3.80
C ASN A 119 20.68 -14.14 -4.52
N PHE A 120 21.10 -14.20 -5.78
CA PHE A 120 21.17 -15.44 -6.55
C PHE A 120 22.15 -16.42 -5.90
N GLN A 121 23.39 -16.02 -5.64
CA GLN A 121 24.39 -16.88 -5.02
C GLN A 121 24.01 -17.30 -3.60
N LYS A 122 23.39 -16.40 -2.82
CA LYS A 122 22.91 -16.68 -1.47
C LYS A 122 21.89 -17.82 -1.43
N GLY A 123 21.00 -17.89 -2.41
CA GLY A 123 19.98 -18.96 -2.48
C GLY A 123 20.47 -20.27 -3.11
N LEU A 124 21.66 -20.31 -3.73
CA LEU A 124 22.20 -21.54 -4.32
C LEU A 124 22.68 -22.55 -3.28
N LYS A 125 22.55 -23.85 -3.62
CA LYS A 125 23.23 -24.94 -2.92
C LYS A 125 24.76 -24.80 -3.01
N PRO A 126 25.52 -25.26 -2.00
CA PRO A 126 26.98 -25.12 -1.97
C PRO A 126 27.69 -25.66 -3.22
N TRP A 127 27.30 -26.84 -3.71
CA TRP A 127 27.92 -27.42 -4.91
C TRP A 127 27.74 -26.51 -6.15
N ALA A 128 26.54 -25.97 -6.36
CA ALA A 128 26.25 -25.11 -7.51
C ALA A 128 26.94 -23.75 -7.39
N ARG A 129 27.08 -23.23 -6.16
CA ARG A 129 27.83 -22.01 -5.90
C ARG A 129 29.32 -22.19 -6.17
N ASN A 130 29.90 -23.33 -5.78
CA ASN A 130 31.32 -23.62 -6.00
C ASN A 130 31.66 -23.78 -7.48
N GLU A 131 30.80 -24.41 -8.28
CA GLU A 131 30.99 -24.48 -9.74
C GLU A 131 31.02 -23.09 -10.40
N LEU A 132 30.23 -22.13 -9.91
CA LEU A 132 30.24 -20.76 -10.43
C LEU A 132 31.51 -19.98 -10.06
N VAL A 133 32.22 -20.39 -9.01
CA VAL A 133 33.44 -19.70 -8.53
C VAL A 133 34.70 -20.38 -9.06
N ASN A 134 34.66 -21.70 -9.26
CA ASN A 134 35.82 -22.51 -9.67
C ASN A 134 35.87 -22.78 -11.18
N GLY A 135 34.90 -22.27 -11.95
CA GLY A 135 34.81 -22.45 -13.40
C GLY A 135 35.54 -21.41 -14.25
N GLU A 136 36.34 -20.54 -13.63
CA GLU A 136 37.26 -19.59 -14.29
C GLU A 136 38.65 -20.20 -14.51
#